data_AF-A0A1V5E9Y0-F1
#
_entry.id   AF-A0A1V5E9Y0-F1
#
_cell.length_a   1.000
_cell.length_b   1.000
_cell.length_c   1.000
_cell.angle_alpha   90.00
_cell.angle_beta   90.00
_cell.angle_gamma   90.00
#
_symmetry.space_group_name_H-M   'P 1'
#
loop_
_entity.id
_entity.type
_entity.pdbx_description
1 polymer ?
#
loop_
_entity_poly.entity_id
_entity_poly.type
_entity_poly.pdbx_seq_one_letter_code
_entity_poly.pdbx_strand_id
1 'polypeptide(L)' 'MEGSTREKFLHTLMRYQEKFGQAKASAIQERFWLERERVVAESAAEIDWFPSWKKNQILESLLEKAYRDLIVEMEREGLS' A
#
# COMPACT_ATOMS: atom_id res chain seq x y z
N MET A 1 -8.30 12.36 -14.35
CA MET A 1 -8.46 10.95 -13.97
C MET A 1 -7.75 10.79 -12.64
N GLU A 2 -8.49 10.60 -11.55
CA GLU A 2 -7.87 10.15 -10.30
C GLU A 2 -7.47 8.69 -10.51
N GLY A 3 -6.17 8.40 -10.46
CA GLY A 3 -5.68 7.02 -10.43
C GLY A 3 -6.19 6.29 -9.18
N SER A 4 -6.13 4.97 -9.22
CA SER A 4 -6.36 4.08 -8.08
C SER A 4 -5.55 4.53 -6.85
N THR A 5 -6.03 4.21 -5.65
CA THR A 5 -5.32 4.53 -4.39
C THR A 5 -3.89 3.98 -4.39
N ARG A 6 -3.66 2.83 -5.02
CA ARG A 6 -2.32 2.26 -5.25
C ARG A 6 -1.43 3.18 -6.10
N GLU A 7 -1.94 3.72 -7.21
CA GLU A 7 -1.18 4.66 -8.04
C GLU A 7 -0.84 5.93 -7.27
N LYS A 8 -1.80 6.47 -6.51
CA LYS A 8 -1.54 7.62 -5.62
C LYS A 8 -0.43 7.27 -4.61
N PHE A 9 -0.49 6.11 -3.97
CA PHE A 9 0.55 5.65 -3.05
C PHE A 9 1.93 5.59 -3.70
N LEU A 10 2.04 5.01 -4.91
CA LEU A 10 3.31 4.93 -5.63
C LEU A 10 3.87 6.31 -5.99
N HIS A 11 3.00 7.21 -6.45
CA HIS A 11 3.39 8.60 -6.75
C HIS A 11 3.83 9.36 -5.50
N THR A 12 3.10 9.22 -4.40
CA THR A 12 3.44 9.85 -3.10
C THR A 12 4.75 9.29 -2.58
N LEU A 13 4.97 7.98 -2.65
CA LEU A 13 6.22 7.33 -2.23
C LEU A 13 7.43 7.81 -3.04
N MET A 14 7.27 7.98 -4.36
CA MET A 14 8.33 8.51 -5.22
C MET A 14 8.72 9.93 -4.80
N ARG A 15 7.74 10.82 -4.60
CA ARG A 15 7.98 12.18 -4.09
C ARG A 15 8.61 12.16 -2.69
N TYR A 16 8.16 11.25 -1.83
CA TYR A 16 8.67 11.10 -0.48
C TYR A 16 10.14 10.67 -0.48
N GLN A 17 10.50 9.74 -1.37
CA GLN A 17 11.89 9.36 -1.60
C GLN A 17 12.73 10.54 -2.10
N GLU A 18 12.23 11.35 -3.03
CA GLU A 18 12.94 12.52 -3.54
C GLU A 18 13.20 13.56 -2.42
N LYS A 19 12.24 13.76 -1.52
CA LYS A 19 12.32 14.77 -0.45
C LYS A 19 13.14 14.32 0.76
N PHE A 20 12.97 13.06 1.18
CA PHE A 20 13.49 12.55 2.46
C PHE A 20 14.55 11.45 2.30
N GLY A 21 14.82 11.03 1.07
CA GLY A 21 15.82 10.02 0.74
C GLY A 21 15.30 8.58 0.80
N GLN A 22 16.11 7.68 0.25
CA GLN A 22 15.78 6.27 0.09
C GLN A 22 15.49 5.55 1.41
N ALA A 23 16.27 5.82 2.47
CA ALA A 23 16.11 5.11 3.74
C ALA A 23 14.71 5.25 4.34
N LYS A 24 14.15 6.47 4.32
CA LYS A 24 12.79 6.73 4.81
C LYS A 24 11.74 6.12 3.89
N ALA A 25 11.90 6.20 2.57
CA ALA A 25 10.99 5.57 1.63
C ALA A 25 10.97 4.04 1.77
N SER A 26 12.14 3.41 2.00
CA SER A 26 12.24 1.97 2.26
C SER A 26 11.51 1.57 3.54
N ALA A 27 11.54 2.39 4.59
CA ALA A 27 10.76 2.12 5.81
C ALA A 27 9.24 2.12 5.55
N ILE A 28 8.74 3.04 4.70
CA ILE A 28 7.32 3.04 4.28
C ILE A 28 6.99 1.78 3.46
N GLN A 29 7.87 1.38 2.54
CA GLN A 29 7.70 0.16 1.75
C GLN A 29 7.70 -1.10 2.63
N GLU A 30 8.56 -1.16 3.64
CA GLU A 30 8.61 -2.28 4.58
C GLU A 30 7.32 -2.39 5.39
N ARG A 31 6.78 -1.26 5.89
CA ARG A 31 5.47 -1.26 6.57
C ARG A 31 4.34 -1.70 5.66
N PHE A 32 4.34 -1.25 4.41
CA PHE A 32 3.37 -1.72 3.41
C PHE A 32 3.47 -3.24 3.21
N TRP A 33 4.69 -3.76 3.13
CA TRP A 33 4.94 -5.19 2.97
C TRP A 33 4.39 -6.00 4.15
N LEU A 34 4.68 -5.58 5.38
CA LEU A 34 4.18 -6.23 6.60
C LEU A 34 2.65 -6.21 6.66
N GLU A 35 2.02 -5.08 6.34
CA GLU A 35 0.56 -4.99 6.33
C GLU A 35 -0.05 -5.90 5.23
N ARG A 36 0.61 -5.99 4.07
CA ARG A 36 0.20 -6.91 3.01
C ARG A 36 0.30 -8.36 3.42
N GLU A 37 1.40 -8.78 4.04
CA GLU A 37 1.54 -10.14 4.55
C GLU A 37 0.46 -10.47 5.59
N ARG A 38 0.19 -9.53 6.49
CA ARG A 38 -0.88 -9.65 7.46
C ARG A 38 -2.25 -9.83 6.81
N VAL A 39 -2.62 -8.96 5.87
CA VAL A 39 -3.89 -9.04 5.14
C VAL A 39 -4.00 -10.37 4.38
N VAL A 40 -2.91 -10.82 3.73
CA VAL A 40 -2.88 -12.11 3.04
C VAL A 40 -3.10 -13.26 4.02
N ALA A 41 -2.43 -13.26 5.18
CA ALA A 41 -2.57 -14.31 6.18
C ALA A 41 -3.99 -14.33 6.79
N GLU A 42 -4.54 -13.16 7.14
CA GLU A 42 -5.88 -13.02 7.71
C GLU A 42 -6.98 -13.43 6.71
N SER A 43 -6.81 -13.11 5.43
CA SER A 43 -7.79 -13.42 4.39
C SER A 43 -7.58 -14.77 3.71
N ALA A 44 -6.47 -15.48 3.98
CA ALA A 44 -6.07 -16.69 3.25
C ALA A 44 -7.19 -17.72 3.17
N ALA A 45 -7.82 -18.06 4.30
CA ALA A 45 -8.90 -19.04 4.37
C ALA A 45 -10.15 -18.60 3.59
N GLU A 46 -10.43 -17.30 3.56
CA GLU A 46 -11.62 -16.73 2.90
C GLU A 46 -11.43 -16.61 1.40
N ILE A 47 -10.21 -16.35 0.93
CA ILE A 47 -9.94 -16.12 -0.49
C ILE A 47 -9.44 -17.36 -1.23
N ASP A 48 -9.11 -18.46 -0.53
CA ASP A 48 -8.39 -19.57 -1.14
C ASP A 48 -9.15 -20.28 -2.27
N TRP A 49 -10.48 -20.31 -2.19
CA TRP A 49 -11.35 -20.97 -3.16
C TRP A 49 -11.59 -20.14 -4.44
N PHE A 50 -11.16 -18.87 -4.50
CA PHE A 50 -11.32 -18.04 -5.70
C PHE A 50 -10.22 -18.28 -6.74
N PRO A 51 -10.49 -18.03 -8.03
CA PRO A 51 -9.44 -17.94 -9.05
C PRO A 51 -8.44 -16.82 -8.74
N SER A 52 -7.19 -16.98 -9.19
CA SER A 52 -6.08 -16.04 -8.91
C SER A 52 -6.37 -14.59 -9.26
N TRP A 53 -7.03 -14.33 -10.39
CA TRP A 53 -7.40 -12.97 -10.81
C TRP A 53 -8.35 -12.29 -9.80
N LYS A 54 -9.28 -13.06 -9.21
CA LYS A 54 -10.24 -12.56 -8.23
C LYS A 54 -9.62 -12.46 -6.83
N LYS A 55 -8.71 -13.37 -6.46
CA LYS A 55 -7.87 -13.22 -5.26
C LYS A 55 -7.12 -11.90 -5.29
N ASN A 56 -6.47 -11.57 -6.41
CA ASN A 56 -5.73 -10.32 -6.57
C ASN A 56 -6.65 -9.09 -6.45
N GLN A 57 -7.82 -9.11 -7.08
CA GLN A 57 -8.78 -8.00 -6.98
C GLN A 57 -9.26 -7.79 -5.53
N ILE A 58 -9.57 -8.88 -4.81
CA ILE A 58 -9.97 -8.82 -3.41
C ILE A 58 -8.83 -8.29 -2.54
N LEU A 59 -7.61 -8.78 -2.74
CA LEU A 59 -6.44 -8.29 -2.01
C LEU A 59 -6.20 -6.79 -2.25
N GLU A 60 -6.29 -6.31 -3.49
CA GLU A 60 -6.16 -4.88 -3.79
C GLU A 60 -7.23 -4.04 -3.09
N SER A 61 -8.48 -4.53 -3.02
CA SER A 61 -9.54 -3.87 -2.25
C SER A 61 -9.25 -3.88 -0.73
N LEU A 62 -8.76 -4.99 -0.19
CA LEU A 62 -8.40 -5.09 1.23
C LEU A 62 -7.22 -4.16 1.59
N LEU A 63 -6.28 -3.96 0.67
CA LEU A 63 -5.12 -3.08 0.84
C LEU A 63 -5.45 -1.60 0.67
N GLU A 64 -6.67 -1.23 0.24
CA GLU A 64 -7.03 0.16 0.00
C GLU A 64 -6.82 1.04 1.25
N LYS A 65 -7.17 0.52 2.42
CA LYS A 65 -6.94 1.22 3.69
C LYS A 65 -5.46 1.41 3.98
N ALA A 66 -4.64 0.38 3.79
CA ALA A 66 -3.19 0.45 4.02
C ALA A 66 -2.53 1.50 3.11
N TYR A 67 -2.94 1.57 1.84
CA TYR A 67 -2.46 2.62 0.94
C TYR A 67 -2.83 4.03 1.43
N ARG A 68 -4.08 4.25 1.85
CA ARG A 68 -4.54 5.56 2.36
C ARG A 68 -3.78 5.97 3.62
N ASP A 69 -3.63 5.05 4.57
CA ASP A 69 -2.96 5.33 5.84
C ASP A 69 -1.50 5.73 5.63
N LEU A 70 -0.78 5.03 4.74
CA LEU A 70 0.62 5.34 4.43
C LEU A 70 0.78 6.63 3.61
N ILE A 71 -0.17 6.96 2.73
CA ILE A 71 -0.20 8.27 2.05
C ILE A 71 -0.32 9.38 3.08
N VAL A 72 -1.28 9.27 4.01
CA VAL A 72 -1.49 10.27 5.07
C VAL A 72 -0.26 10.39 5.97
N GLU A 73 0.41 9.28 6.28
CA GLU A 73 1.66 9.30 7.04
C GLU A 73 2.73 10.12 6.34
N MET A 74 3.00 9.83 5.06
CA MET A 74 3.97 10.57 4.25
C MET A 74 3.62 12.07 4.15
N GLU A 75 2.34 12.39 3.96
CA GLU A 75 1.85 13.78 3.91
C GLU A 75 2.06 14.51 5.24
N ARG A 76 1.77 13.85 6.38
CA ARG A 76 1.98 14.40 7.73
C ARG A 76 3.44 14.64 8.07
N GLU A 77 4.34 13.83 7.55
CA GLU A 77 5.79 14.07 7.67
C GLU A 77 6.28 15.28 6.86
N GLY A 78 5.38 15.97 6.18
CA GLY A 78 5.64 17.22 5.48
C GLY A 78 5.86 17.03 3.99
N LEU A 79 5.30 15.98 3.36
CA LEU A 79 5.30 15.86 1.90
C LEU A 79 4.31 16.82 1.20
N SER A 80 3.42 17.46 1.97
CA SER A 80 2.50 18.49 1.47
C SER A 80 3.19 19.73 0.90
#